data_AF-A0A8T5HWG8-F1
#
_entry.id   AF-A0A8T5HWG8-F1
#
_cell.length_a   1.000
_cell.length_b   1.000
_cell.length_c   1.000
_cell.angle_alpha   90.00
_cell.angle_beta   90.00
_cell.angle_gamma   90.00
#
_symmetry.space_group_name_H-M   'P 1'
#
loop_
_entity.id
_entity.type
_entity.pdbx_description
1 polymer ?
#
loop_
_entity_poly.entity_id
_entity_poly.type
_entity_poly.pdbx_seq_one_letter_code
_entity_poly.pdbx_strand_id
1 'polypeptide(L)'
;KYLLSMKDLCLVKEIPNLIKMGVSSLKIEGRLRSTKYVAAATKLYRTAIDSYYAKKFAVDYDLFKEMKMAFNREFTWGYYANLKDVVSDEKPMGRGLYLGEFDNHKLIRLQEEVSLSDGLGIWLPNKVDGAVLRKIELVDEKSKEKREVNSAKKGDLVKLDIFAKPGTKIYKTSSVEESKEIEFVKNKAIVVKDRKVKEIILPEIKEPKEVKERRESKETKKSTKELLVKVYSVKDGKDALRYTNKVFYDIFAENFNNKLSAYVPRMLNDEDVEKAIKLIEKHKVKNVLVGDLGVYTLLRKNKSLNLYLDYSNNVFNDLDLEFFDNCTPIISPELSFEELEEFSNNNFAVLSHGKIVMMNTKYSLLPKKIKDEKKYSFPVRKEHDYYQILNSKDLALFELVDDLKKIGIKQFFLDLDGDVDYTTKFYHNFLKGKVLPINIRGYTKGHWEEGVE
;
A
#
# COMPACT_ATOMS: atom_id res chain seq x y z
N LYS A 1 5.96 19.58 -3.09
CA LYS A 1 5.15 18.86 -2.08
C LYS A 1 5.42 17.37 -2.22
N TYR A 2 5.55 16.66 -1.10
CA TYR A 2 5.83 15.24 -1.03
C TYR A 2 4.55 14.47 -0.69
N LEU A 3 3.70 14.26 -1.69
CA LEU A 3 2.33 13.77 -1.49
C LEU A 3 2.24 12.30 -1.03
N LEU A 4 3.35 11.57 -1.08
CA LEU A 4 3.46 10.17 -0.62
C LEU A 4 4.31 10.02 0.64
N SER A 5 4.72 11.12 1.26
CA SER A 5 5.46 11.11 2.52
C SER A 5 4.51 10.96 3.69
N MET A 6 3.95 9.76 3.86
CA MET A 6 3.03 9.45 4.96
C MET A 6 3.70 9.66 6.33
N LYS A 7 2.90 10.11 7.30
CA LYS A 7 3.22 10.07 8.74
C LYS A 7 3.26 8.61 9.20
N ASP A 8 4.06 8.29 10.20
CA ASP A 8 4.21 6.93 10.71
C ASP A 8 2.98 6.55 11.56
N LEU A 9 2.38 5.38 11.28
CA LEU A 9 1.26 4.87 12.09
C LEU A 9 1.77 4.44 13.47
N CYS A 10 1.22 5.02 14.54
CA CYS A 10 1.56 4.62 15.91
C CYS A 10 0.33 4.63 16.82
N LEU A 11 -0.10 3.43 17.21
CA LEU A 11 -1.32 3.19 17.98
C LEU A 11 -1.04 2.78 19.43
N VAL A 12 0.19 3.00 19.95
CA VAL A 12 0.56 2.63 21.33
C VAL A 12 -0.38 3.22 22.38
N LYS A 13 -0.87 4.45 22.16
CA LYS A 13 -1.81 5.11 23.07
C LYS A 13 -3.22 4.50 23.00
N GLU A 14 -3.54 3.83 21.90
CA GLU A 14 -4.83 3.21 21.63
C GLU A 14 -4.90 1.72 22.04
N ILE A 15 -3.82 1.17 22.61
CA ILE A 15 -3.78 -0.21 23.12
C ILE A 15 -5.00 -0.56 23.98
N PRO A 16 -5.49 0.29 24.91
CA PRO A 16 -6.68 -0.02 25.68
C PRO A 16 -7.93 -0.22 24.82
N ASN A 17 -8.09 0.57 23.77
CA ASN A 17 -9.23 0.51 22.85
C ASN A 17 -9.12 -0.72 21.94
N LEU A 18 -7.94 -0.97 21.38
CA LEU A 18 -7.66 -2.14 20.53
C LEU A 18 -7.94 -3.46 21.28
N ILE A 19 -7.49 -3.58 22.54
CA ILE A 19 -7.75 -4.79 23.34
C ILE A 19 -9.25 -4.94 23.64
N LYS A 20 -9.95 -3.85 23.98
CA LYS A 20 -11.41 -3.88 24.22
C LYS A 20 -12.20 -4.28 22.97
N MET A 21 -11.73 -3.89 21.78
CA MET A 21 -12.31 -4.30 20.50
C MET A 21 -12.03 -5.77 20.13
N GLY A 22 -11.21 -6.48 20.93
CA GLY A 22 -10.91 -7.89 20.73
C GLY A 22 -9.69 -8.17 19.84
N VAL A 23 -8.93 -7.13 19.44
CA VAL A 23 -7.69 -7.28 18.67
C VAL A 23 -6.72 -8.20 19.41
N SER A 24 -6.19 -9.18 18.69
CA SER A 24 -5.44 -10.31 19.29
C SER A 24 -3.95 -10.22 19.06
N SER A 25 -3.55 -9.56 17.97
CA SER A 25 -2.16 -9.46 17.53
C SER A 25 -1.95 -8.07 16.95
N LEU A 26 -0.75 -7.53 17.16
CA LEU A 26 -0.30 -6.27 16.61
C LEU A 26 0.98 -6.54 15.83
N LYS A 27 1.06 -6.02 14.61
CA LYS A 27 2.26 -6.07 13.78
C LYS A 27 3.02 -4.75 13.93
N ILE A 28 4.33 -4.84 14.17
CA ILE A 28 5.26 -3.71 14.07
C ILE A 28 6.04 -3.88 12.77
N GLU A 29 6.12 -2.83 11.95
CA GLU A 29 6.90 -2.82 10.72
C GLU A 29 8.25 -2.14 10.96
N GLY A 30 9.33 -2.86 10.66
CA GLY A 30 10.71 -2.45 10.96
C GLY A 30 11.62 -2.39 9.74
N ARG A 31 11.11 -2.58 8.52
CA ARG A 31 11.93 -2.56 7.29
C ARG A 31 12.70 -1.24 7.19
N LEU A 32 14.02 -1.34 6.92
CA LEU A 32 14.95 -0.21 6.85
C LEU A 32 15.04 0.62 8.16
N ARG A 33 14.73 0.01 9.32
CA ARG A 33 14.93 0.62 10.64
C ARG A 33 16.14 0.00 11.34
N SER A 34 16.74 0.76 12.26
CA SER A 34 17.84 0.25 13.08
C SER A 34 17.34 -0.84 14.04
N THR A 35 18.25 -1.73 14.44
CA THR A 35 17.98 -2.75 15.48
C THR A 35 17.44 -2.11 16.75
N LYS A 36 18.02 -0.97 17.15
CA LYS A 36 17.59 -0.16 18.29
C LYS A 36 16.13 0.32 18.16
N TYR A 37 15.73 0.84 16.99
CA TYR A 37 14.34 1.26 16.77
C TYR A 37 13.36 0.10 16.94
N VAL A 38 13.68 -1.06 16.35
CA VAL A 38 12.83 -2.25 16.43
C VAL A 38 12.71 -2.73 17.88
N ALA A 39 13.80 -2.71 18.63
CA ALA A 39 13.82 -3.02 20.05
C ALA A 39 12.96 -2.03 20.87
N ALA A 40 13.14 -0.73 20.66
CA ALA A 40 12.37 0.33 21.34
C ALA A 40 10.87 0.21 21.06
N ALA A 41 10.49 0.05 19.79
CA ALA A 41 9.10 -0.13 19.39
C ALA A 41 8.48 -1.38 20.02
N THR A 42 9.19 -2.50 19.98
CA THR A 42 8.71 -3.76 20.58
C THR A 42 8.50 -3.62 22.09
N LYS A 43 9.50 -3.08 22.80
CA LYS A 43 9.42 -2.85 24.25
C LYS A 43 8.30 -1.88 24.61
N LEU A 44 8.17 -0.78 23.86
CA LEU A 44 7.12 0.22 24.07
C LEU A 44 5.71 -0.40 23.99
N TYR A 45 5.42 -1.14 22.93
CA TYR A 45 4.13 -1.79 22.76
C TYR A 45 3.90 -2.89 23.81
N ARG A 46 4.94 -3.67 24.15
CA ARG A 46 4.85 -4.72 25.17
C ARG A 46 4.50 -4.15 26.55
N THR A 47 5.22 -3.12 26.99
CA THR A 47 4.98 -2.42 28.26
C THR A 47 3.59 -1.77 28.30
N ALA A 48 3.15 -1.18 27.18
CA ALA A 48 1.80 -0.62 27.07
C ALA A 48 0.70 -1.70 27.23
N ILE A 49 0.87 -2.88 26.64
CA ILE A 49 -0.07 -4.00 26.80
C ILE A 49 -0.03 -4.55 28.23
N ASP A 50 1.16 -4.74 28.80
CA ASP A 50 1.31 -5.32 30.15
C ASP A 50 0.73 -4.40 31.21
N SER A 51 0.97 -3.09 31.08
CA SER A 51 0.39 -2.07 31.98
C SER A 51 -1.13 -2.01 31.88
N TYR A 52 -1.71 -2.23 30.69
CA TYR A 52 -3.16 -2.37 30.53
C TYR A 52 -3.72 -3.55 31.33
N TYR A 53 -3.13 -4.75 31.20
CA TYR A 53 -3.57 -5.93 31.95
C TYR A 53 -3.32 -5.82 33.46
N ALA A 54 -2.30 -5.07 33.86
CA ALA A 54 -2.05 -4.70 35.26
C ALA A 54 -3.02 -3.63 35.79
N LYS A 55 -4.00 -3.18 34.99
CA LYS A 55 -4.97 -2.11 35.31
C LYS A 55 -4.31 -0.76 35.65
N LYS A 56 -3.12 -0.50 35.11
CA LYS A 56 -2.34 0.73 35.31
C LYS A 56 -1.77 1.21 33.97
N PHE A 57 -2.62 1.31 32.96
CA PHE A 57 -2.18 1.63 31.60
C PHE A 57 -1.29 2.88 31.57
N ALA A 58 -0.09 2.71 31.03
CA ALA A 58 0.88 3.77 30.86
C ALA A 58 1.66 3.54 29.57
N VAL A 59 2.00 4.63 28.90
CA VAL A 59 2.94 4.61 27.78
C VAL A 59 4.28 5.07 28.29
N ASP A 60 5.31 4.25 28.09
CA ASP A 60 6.69 4.62 28.39
C ASP A 60 7.09 5.82 27.51
N TYR A 61 7.18 6.98 28.14
CA TYR A 61 7.37 8.24 27.42
C TYR A 61 8.79 8.39 26.87
N ASP A 62 9.78 7.78 27.52
CA ASP A 62 11.17 7.85 27.09
C ASP A 62 11.38 6.99 25.84
N LEU A 63 10.84 5.76 25.84
CA LEU A 63 10.81 4.91 24.64
C LEU A 63 10.00 5.57 23.50
N PHE A 64 8.88 6.23 23.83
CA PHE A 64 8.09 6.94 22.83
C PHE A 64 8.85 8.13 22.21
N LYS A 65 9.63 8.86 23.01
CA LYS A 65 10.53 9.93 22.54
C LYS A 65 11.65 9.39 21.66
N GLU A 66 12.27 8.29 22.07
CA GLU A 66 13.30 7.61 21.29
C GLU A 66 12.78 7.23 19.90
N MET A 67 11.57 6.68 19.81
CA MET A 67 10.93 6.37 18.54
C MET A 67 10.61 7.63 17.70
N LYS A 68 10.36 8.79 18.31
CA LYS A 68 10.17 10.05 17.58
C LYS A 68 11.49 10.58 17.01
N MET A 69 12.60 10.42 17.73
CA MET A 69 13.93 10.81 17.24
C MET A 69 14.38 9.94 16.08
N ALA A 70 14.12 8.63 16.17
CA ALA A 70 14.49 7.66 15.16
C ALA A 70 13.62 7.74 13.89
N PHE A 71 14.02 8.60 12.95
CA PHE A 71 13.53 8.63 11.56
C PHE A 71 12.01 8.82 11.36
N ASN A 72 11.32 9.44 12.32
CA ASN A 72 9.89 9.68 12.19
C ASN A 72 9.60 11.05 11.55
N ARG A 73 8.73 11.06 10.52
CA ARG A 73 8.18 12.29 9.95
C ARG A 73 7.23 12.94 10.94
N GLU A 74 6.23 12.21 11.43
CA GLU A 74 5.37 12.49 12.59
C GLU A 74 4.57 11.22 12.88
N PHE A 75 4.07 11.01 14.10
CA PHE A 75 3.12 9.93 14.34
C PHE A 75 1.69 10.33 13.97
N THR A 76 0.93 9.38 13.44
CA THR A 76 -0.50 9.49 13.19
C THR A 76 -1.21 8.22 13.68
N TRP A 77 -2.50 8.33 13.97
CA TRP A 77 -3.39 7.17 14.13
C TRP A 77 -3.97 6.67 12.79
N GLY A 78 -3.65 7.38 11.70
CA GLY A 78 -4.05 7.02 10.36
C GLY A 78 -5.57 7.06 10.17
N TYR A 79 -6.03 6.33 9.16
CA TYR A 79 -7.46 6.25 8.83
C TYR A 79 -8.29 5.52 9.89
N TYR A 80 -7.67 4.72 10.79
CA TYR A 80 -8.37 4.07 11.91
C TYR A 80 -9.06 5.08 12.84
N ALA A 81 -8.50 6.28 12.97
CA ALA A 81 -9.09 7.38 13.76
C ALA A 81 -9.80 8.42 12.88
N ASN A 82 -10.17 8.06 11.64
CA ASN A 82 -10.78 8.96 10.65
C ASN A 82 -9.95 10.24 10.39
N LEU A 83 -8.63 10.18 10.57
CA LEU A 83 -7.75 11.31 10.33
C LEU A 83 -7.49 11.47 8.83
N LYS A 84 -7.60 12.71 8.36
CA LYS A 84 -7.28 13.09 6.97
C LYS A 84 -5.85 13.63 6.82
N ASP A 85 -5.29 14.17 7.90
CA ASP A 85 -3.90 14.65 7.96
C ASP A 85 -2.93 13.51 8.28
N VAL A 86 -2.67 12.70 7.25
CA VAL A 86 -1.81 11.51 7.33
C VAL A 86 -0.54 11.65 6.47
N VAL A 87 -0.35 12.80 5.82
CA VAL A 87 0.78 13.09 4.93
C VAL A 87 1.59 14.26 5.47
N SER A 88 2.91 14.09 5.54
CA SER A 88 3.89 15.15 5.77
C SER A 88 4.36 15.70 4.42
N ASP A 89 3.57 16.59 3.81
CA ASP A 89 3.78 17.04 2.42
C ASP A 89 4.89 18.10 2.26
N GLU A 90 5.37 18.70 3.36
CA GLU A 90 6.41 19.73 3.36
C GLU A 90 7.81 19.16 3.11
N LYS A 91 8.19 18.08 3.83
CA LYS A 91 9.51 17.43 3.75
C LYS A 91 9.38 15.91 3.92
N PRO A 92 10.20 15.10 3.20
CA PRO A 92 10.15 13.64 3.23
C PRO A 92 11.05 13.01 4.30
N MET A 93 11.83 13.83 5.04
CA MET A 93 12.82 13.36 6.00
C MET A 93 12.24 13.29 7.41
N GLY A 94 12.86 12.49 8.29
CA GLY A 94 12.51 12.47 9.71
C GLY A 94 12.69 13.85 10.34
N ARG A 95 11.73 14.26 11.18
CA ARG A 95 11.75 15.58 11.83
C ARG A 95 12.66 15.61 13.05
N GLY A 96 12.73 14.52 13.80
CA GLY A 96 13.30 14.51 15.14
C GLY A 96 12.36 15.16 16.17
N LEU A 97 12.85 15.44 17.38
CA LEU A 97 12.08 16.11 18.42
C LEU A 97 12.12 17.62 18.22
N TYR A 98 10.96 18.27 18.15
CA TYR A 98 10.89 19.73 18.02
C TYR A 98 11.47 20.40 19.26
N LEU A 99 12.54 21.17 19.09
CA LEU A 99 13.17 21.94 20.17
C LEU A 99 12.54 23.32 20.32
N GLY A 100 12.11 23.93 19.21
CA GLY A 100 11.47 25.25 19.22
C GLY A 100 11.74 26.03 17.93
N GLU A 101 11.36 27.29 17.92
CA GLU A 101 11.53 28.22 16.81
C GLU A 101 12.35 29.42 17.27
N PHE A 102 13.27 29.90 16.41
CA PHE A 102 14.04 31.08 16.71
C PHE A 102 13.18 32.33 16.75
N ASP A 103 13.25 33.09 17.84
CA ASP A 103 12.66 34.41 17.92
C ASP A 103 13.48 35.47 17.15
N ASN A 104 13.04 36.72 17.20
CA ASN A 104 13.71 37.85 16.55
C ASN A 104 15.14 38.10 17.08
N HIS A 105 15.47 37.60 18.27
CA HIS A 105 16.77 37.69 18.90
C HIS A 105 17.62 36.42 18.72
N LYS A 106 17.15 35.47 17.91
CA LYS A 106 17.76 34.14 17.70
C LYS A 106 17.91 33.36 19.01
N LEU A 107 16.91 33.46 19.88
CA LEU A 107 16.74 32.63 21.07
C LEU A 107 15.64 31.59 20.84
N ILE A 108 15.69 30.49 21.57
CA ILE A 108 14.71 29.41 21.51
C ILE A 108 14.21 29.13 22.92
N ARG A 109 12.88 29.08 23.09
CA ARG A 109 12.27 28.47 24.28
C ARG A 109 12.10 26.97 24.06
N LEU A 110 12.90 26.19 24.76
CA LEU A 110 13.02 24.77 24.55
C LEU A 110 11.70 24.03 24.84
N GLN A 111 11.26 23.21 23.90
CA GLN A 111 10.10 22.31 24.04
C GLN A 111 10.52 20.90 24.50
N GLU A 112 11.80 20.58 24.38
CA GLU A 112 12.45 19.35 24.84
C GLU A 112 13.87 19.68 25.32
N GLU A 113 14.48 18.78 26.09
CA GLU A 113 15.86 18.96 26.58
C GLU A 113 16.92 18.78 25.49
N VAL A 114 18.06 19.44 25.67
CA VAL A 114 19.18 19.37 24.74
C VAL A 114 20.51 19.40 25.49
N SER A 115 21.47 18.62 25.03
CA SER A 115 22.82 18.49 25.57
C SER A 115 23.86 18.80 24.50
N LEU A 116 25.06 19.20 24.92
CA LEU A 116 26.19 19.34 24.00
C LEU A 116 26.43 18.03 23.24
N SER A 117 26.89 18.18 22.00
CA SER A 117 27.10 17.11 21.01
C SER A 117 25.83 16.40 20.51
N ASP A 118 24.63 16.81 20.93
CA ASP A 118 23.39 16.37 20.29
C ASP A 118 23.35 16.81 18.80
N GLY A 119 22.75 15.97 17.97
CA GLY A 119 22.51 16.28 16.56
C GLY A 119 21.26 17.14 16.39
N LEU A 120 21.35 18.17 15.56
CA LEU A 120 20.28 19.13 15.29
C LEU A 120 19.92 19.17 13.81
N GLY A 121 18.62 19.22 13.52
CA GLY A 121 18.05 19.52 12.21
C GLY A 121 17.55 20.96 12.15
N ILE A 122 18.08 21.74 11.22
CA ILE A 122 17.76 23.15 11.00
C ILE A 122 16.83 23.26 9.80
N TRP A 123 15.55 23.58 10.03
CA TRP A 123 14.52 23.54 8.99
C TRP A 123 14.42 24.86 8.23
N LEU A 124 15.18 24.96 7.14
CA LEU A 124 15.16 26.09 6.22
C LEU A 124 14.03 25.90 5.18
N PRO A 125 13.58 26.97 4.48
CA PRO A 125 12.47 26.88 3.53
C PRO A 125 12.63 25.76 2.48
N ASN A 126 13.83 25.60 1.91
CA ASN A 126 14.06 24.68 0.79
C ASN A 126 14.88 23.44 1.16
N LYS A 127 15.52 23.38 2.33
CA LYS A 127 16.38 22.26 2.75
C LYS A 127 16.39 22.08 4.27
N VAL A 128 16.88 20.95 4.74
CA VAL A 128 17.19 20.73 6.15
C VAL A 128 18.70 20.61 6.27
N ASP A 129 19.33 21.49 7.05
CA ASP A 129 20.76 21.39 7.36
C ASP A 129 20.95 20.63 8.68
N GLY A 130 22.03 19.86 8.76
CA GLY A 130 22.44 19.16 9.98
C GLY A 130 23.53 19.93 10.72
N ALA A 131 23.46 19.96 12.05
CA ALA A 131 24.51 20.51 12.91
C ALA A 131 24.72 19.63 14.13
N VAL A 132 25.93 19.64 14.67
CA VAL A 132 26.22 19.08 16.00
C VAL A 132 26.30 20.26 16.97
N LEU A 133 25.56 20.21 18.06
CA LEU A 133 25.50 21.30 19.02
C LEU A 133 26.82 21.40 19.80
N ARG A 134 27.51 22.54 19.67
CA ARG A 134 28.82 22.76 20.31
C ARG A 134 28.79 23.69 21.51
N LYS A 135 27.77 24.53 21.63
CA LYS A 135 27.62 25.50 22.72
C LYS A 135 26.15 25.81 22.99
N ILE A 136 25.79 25.89 24.27
CA ILE A 136 24.46 26.29 24.76
C ILE A 136 24.65 27.43 25.76
N GLU A 137 23.96 28.54 25.55
CA GLU A 137 23.93 29.65 26.50
C GLU A 137 22.50 29.79 27.07
N LEU A 138 22.33 29.49 28.35
CA LEU A 138 21.07 29.73 29.07
C LEU A 138 20.90 31.25 29.27
N VAL A 139 19.71 31.76 28.99
CA VAL A 139 19.40 33.20 29.09
C VAL A 139 18.46 33.45 30.26
N ASP A 140 18.89 34.27 31.22
CA ASP A 140 18.01 34.76 32.26
C ASP A 140 17.04 35.79 31.67
N GLU A 141 15.74 35.56 31.84
CA GLU A 141 14.72 36.41 31.22
C GLU A 141 14.67 37.82 31.81
N LYS A 142 15.03 37.98 33.09
CA LYS A 142 15.00 39.23 33.84
C LYS A 142 16.29 40.04 33.65
N SER A 143 17.45 39.43 33.90
CA SER A 143 18.74 40.13 33.82
C SER A 143 19.32 40.18 32.41
N LYS A 144 18.82 39.35 31.49
CA LYS A 144 19.38 39.12 30.15
C LYS A 144 20.81 38.57 30.15
N GLU A 145 21.32 38.15 31.31
CA GLU A 145 22.60 37.49 31.42
C GLU A 145 22.58 36.12 30.74
N LYS A 146 23.73 35.74 30.20
CA LYS A 146 23.92 34.48 29.48
C LYS A 146 24.96 33.64 30.21
N ARG A 147 24.62 32.40 30.50
CA ARG A 147 25.54 31.44 31.10
C ARG A 147 25.69 30.23 30.21
N GLU A 148 26.93 29.87 29.91
CA GLU A 148 27.23 28.65 29.17
C GLU A 148 26.91 27.41 30.03
N VAL A 149 26.26 26.42 29.42
CA VAL A 149 25.82 25.19 30.08
C VAL A 149 26.06 23.98 29.17
N ASN A 150 26.27 22.81 29.76
CA ASN A 150 26.45 21.56 29.01
C ASN A 150 25.12 20.92 28.56
N SER A 151 24.02 21.28 29.23
CA SER A 151 22.67 20.87 28.87
C SER A 151 21.64 21.90 29.35
N ALA A 152 20.48 21.89 28.72
CA ALA A 152 19.34 22.75 29.06
C ALA A 152 18.03 21.96 29.00
N LYS A 153 17.08 22.33 29.86
CA LYS A 153 15.82 21.60 30.06
C LYS A 153 14.69 22.19 29.23
N LYS A 154 13.63 21.41 29.08
CA LYS A 154 12.36 21.90 28.55
C LYS A 154 11.89 23.13 29.36
N GLY A 155 11.52 24.19 28.64
CA GLY A 155 11.05 25.47 29.18
C GLY A 155 12.11 26.56 29.21
N ASP A 156 13.39 26.18 29.23
CA ASP A 156 14.52 27.11 29.29
C ASP A 156 14.59 27.97 28.02
N LEU A 157 14.98 29.24 28.20
CA LEU A 157 15.32 30.14 27.10
C LEU A 157 16.81 30.03 26.82
N VAL A 158 17.17 29.59 25.62
CA VAL A 158 18.57 29.34 25.24
C VAL A 158 18.98 30.03 23.95
N LYS A 159 20.26 30.31 23.84
CA LYS A 159 20.94 30.58 22.57
C LYS A 159 21.78 29.37 22.21
N LEU A 160 21.52 28.80 21.04
CA LEU A 160 22.28 27.69 20.48
C LEU A 160 23.32 28.24 19.50
N ASP A 161 24.52 27.66 19.48
CA ASP A 161 25.57 28.03 18.51
C ASP A 161 25.33 27.37 17.14
N ILE A 162 24.28 27.83 16.47
CA ILE A 162 23.90 27.43 15.12
C ILE A 162 23.46 28.67 14.32
N PHE A 163 23.71 28.65 13.02
CA PHE A 163 23.37 29.79 12.16
C PHE A 163 22.02 29.59 11.47
N ALA A 164 20.99 30.29 11.96
CA ALA A 164 19.70 30.36 11.30
C ALA A 164 19.01 31.73 11.46
N LYS A 165 17.97 31.96 10.66
CA LYS A 165 17.16 33.20 10.71
C LYS A 165 16.05 33.08 11.76
N PRO A 166 15.53 34.20 12.30
CA PRO A 166 14.27 34.20 13.04
C PRO A 166 13.17 33.46 12.27
N GLY A 167 12.31 32.76 13.00
CA GLY A 167 11.26 31.89 12.45
C GLY A 167 11.73 30.50 12.01
N THR A 168 13.04 30.21 12.07
CA THR A 168 13.54 28.87 11.72
C THR A 168 13.23 27.88 12.83
N LYS A 169 12.59 26.76 12.48
CA LYS A 169 12.29 25.64 13.39
C LYS A 169 13.52 24.76 13.57
N ILE A 170 13.83 24.39 14.80
CA ILE A 170 14.96 23.55 15.16
C ILE A 170 14.45 22.25 15.80
N TYR A 171 15.07 21.15 15.41
CA TYR A 171 14.74 19.82 15.91
C TYR A 171 16.00 19.10 16.39
N LYS A 172 15.86 18.25 17.41
CA LYS A 172 16.89 17.31 17.87
C LYS A 172 16.75 15.99 17.10
N THR A 173 17.79 15.61 16.38
CA THR A 173 17.80 14.44 15.47
C THR A 173 18.59 13.25 16.02
N SER A 174 19.45 13.47 17.02
CA SER A 174 20.12 12.42 17.78
C SER A 174 20.54 12.95 19.13
N SER A 175 20.70 12.07 20.11
CA SER A 175 21.27 12.42 21.42
C SER A 175 22.57 11.68 21.73
N VAL A 176 23.45 12.32 22.50
CA VAL A 176 24.71 11.71 22.98
C VAL A 176 24.45 10.69 24.10
N GLU A 177 23.37 10.87 24.85
CA GLU A 177 22.95 9.96 25.93
C GLU A 177 22.30 8.67 25.39
N GLU A 178 22.25 8.47 24.08
CA GLU A 178 21.60 7.34 23.40
C GLU A 178 22.29 5.97 23.60
N SER A 179 23.31 5.86 24.45
CA SER A 179 24.10 4.64 24.66
C SER A 179 23.59 3.70 25.76
N LYS A 180 22.30 3.74 26.13
CA LYS A 180 21.71 2.71 27.00
C LYS A 180 21.17 1.56 26.14
N GLU A 181 21.70 0.36 26.35
CA GLU A 181 21.12 -0.85 25.75
C GLU A 181 19.67 -1.02 26.22
N ILE A 182 18.80 -1.39 25.28
CA ILE A 182 17.41 -1.68 25.59
C ILE A 182 17.36 -3.08 26.19
N GLU A 183 17.38 -3.15 27.51
CA GLU A 183 17.22 -4.43 28.21
C GLU A 183 15.81 -4.99 28.04
N PHE A 184 15.71 -6.26 27.67
CA PHE A 184 14.47 -7.02 27.65
C PHE A 184 14.38 -7.90 28.89
N VAL A 185 13.46 -7.57 29.78
CA VAL A 185 13.06 -8.49 30.85
C VAL A 185 11.95 -9.37 30.32
N LYS A 186 12.13 -10.70 30.34
CA LYS A 186 11.09 -11.64 29.95
C LYS A 186 9.95 -11.58 30.97
N ASN A 187 8.84 -10.95 30.59
CA ASN A 187 7.65 -10.89 31.44
C ASN A 187 7.02 -12.29 31.60
N LYS A 188 6.40 -12.55 32.76
CA LYS A 188 5.59 -13.75 32.95
C LYS A 188 4.47 -13.75 31.90
N ALA A 189 4.19 -14.92 31.32
CA ALA A 189 3.12 -15.05 30.35
C ALA A 189 1.80 -14.53 30.94
N ILE A 190 1.14 -13.62 30.23
CA ILE A 190 -0.19 -13.17 30.60
C ILE A 190 -1.15 -14.32 30.26
N VAL A 191 -1.82 -14.85 31.28
CA VAL A 191 -2.91 -15.82 31.08
C VAL A 191 -4.11 -15.06 30.51
N VAL A 192 -4.20 -15.05 29.19
CA VAL A 192 -5.41 -14.60 28.49
C VAL A 192 -6.41 -15.75 28.55
N LYS A 193 -7.72 -15.47 28.77
CA LYS A 193 -8.75 -16.52 28.69
C LYS A 193 -8.62 -17.25 27.35
N ASP A 194 -8.51 -18.57 27.42
CA ASP A 194 -8.42 -19.41 26.22
C ASP A 194 -9.57 -19.10 25.28
N ARG A 195 -9.23 -18.70 24.06
CA ARG A 195 -10.17 -18.64 22.95
C ARG A 195 -10.17 -20.02 22.31
N LYS A 196 -11.34 -20.49 21.87
CA LYS A 196 -11.42 -21.74 21.09
C LYS A 196 -10.52 -21.60 19.85
N VAL A 197 -9.37 -22.27 19.87
CA VAL A 197 -8.49 -22.37 18.71
C VAL A 197 -9.17 -23.32 17.73
N LYS A 198 -9.50 -22.83 16.53
CA LYS A 198 -9.76 -23.72 15.40
C LYS A 198 -8.41 -24.13 14.87
N GLU A 199 -8.06 -25.39 15.04
CA GLU A 199 -6.89 -25.97 14.39
C GLU A 199 -7.12 -25.88 12.87
N ILE A 200 -6.21 -25.20 12.16
CA ILE A 200 -6.22 -25.12 10.71
C ILE A 200 -5.17 -26.13 10.25
N ILE A 201 -5.63 -27.20 9.61
CA ILE A 201 -4.75 -28.16 8.94
C ILE A 201 -4.24 -27.46 7.69
N LEU A 202 -2.92 -27.22 7.61
CA LEU A 202 -2.31 -26.70 6.39
C LEU A 202 -2.47 -27.75 5.27
N PRO A 203 -2.85 -27.34 4.05
CA PRO A 203 -2.95 -28.27 2.94
C PRO A 203 -1.59 -28.90 2.64
N GLU A 204 -1.61 -30.19 2.29
CA GLU A 204 -0.41 -30.91 1.87
C GLU A 204 -0.01 -30.42 0.48
N ILE A 205 1.18 -29.80 0.38
CA ILE A 205 1.72 -29.31 -0.90
C ILE A 205 2.22 -30.50 -1.70
N LYS A 206 1.51 -30.88 -2.77
CA LYS A 206 1.92 -31.95 -3.68
C LYS A 206 3.06 -31.46 -4.57
N GLU A 207 4.11 -32.27 -4.75
CA GLU A 207 5.21 -31.92 -5.66
C GLU A 207 4.72 -31.77 -7.12
N PRO A 208 5.27 -30.83 -7.93
CA PRO A 208 4.82 -30.51 -9.29
C PRO A 208 4.97 -31.61 -10.37
N LYS A 209 5.26 -32.87 -10.00
CA LYS A 209 5.83 -33.86 -10.93
C LYS A 209 4.87 -34.54 -11.93
N GLU A 210 3.58 -34.19 -11.98
CA GLU A 210 2.63 -34.79 -12.94
C GLU A 210 2.11 -33.82 -14.03
N VAL A 211 2.71 -32.64 -14.13
CA VAL A 211 2.15 -31.53 -14.93
C VAL A 211 2.40 -31.68 -16.43
N LYS A 212 3.57 -32.18 -16.84
CA LYS A 212 3.94 -32.26 -18.27
C LYS A 212 3.11 -33.28 -19.05
N GLU A 213 2.79 -34.45 -18.47
CA GLU A 213 2.00 -35.50 -19.15
C GLU A 213 0.50 -35.13 -19.33
N ARG A 214 -0.04 -34.21 -18.52
CA ARG A 214 -1.43 -33.72 -18.68
C ARG A 214 -1.63 -32.74 -19.82
N ARG A 215 -0.57 -32.07 -20.30
CA ARG A 215 -0.65 -31.05 -21.36
C ARG A 215 -0.89 -31.67 -22.74
N GLU A 216 -0.28 -32.82 -23.02
CA GLU A 216 -0.39 -33.49 -24.33
C GLU A 216 -1.75 -34.18 -24.56
N SER A 217 -2.46 -34.56 -23.48
CA SER A 217 -3.71 -35.33 -23.59
C SER A 217 -4.99 -34.50 -23.77
N LYS A 218 -4.92 -33.15 -23.78
CA LYS A 218 -6.10 -32.25 -23.82
C LYS A 218 -6.25 -31.39 -25.08
N GLU A 219 -5.47 -31.62 -26.14
CA GLU A 219 -5.68 -30.98 -27.45
C GLU A 219 -6.78 -31.67 -28.29
N THR A 220 -8.04 -31.61 -27.85
CA THR A 220 -9.17 -32.11 -28.69
C THR A 220 -10.41 -31.22 -28.73
N LYS A 221 -10.36 -29.99 -28.20
CA LYS A 221 -11.47 -29.03 -28.43
C LYS A 221 -10.94 -27.67 -28.89
N LYS A 222 -11.45 -27.24 -30.04
CA LYS A 222 -11.31 -25.92 -30.65
C LYS A 222 -11.84 -24.85 -29.67
N SER A 223 -11.05 -24.49 -28.66
CA SER A 223 -11.49 -23.57 -27.60
C SER A 223 -11.40 -22.13 -28.11
N THR A 224 -12.50 -21.40 -28.03
CA THR A 224 -12.56 -19.98 -28.38
C THR A 224 -11.72 -19.15 -27.40
N LYS A 225 -10.80 -18.35 -27.93
CA LYS A 225 -10.03 -17.37 -27.13
C LYS A 225 -10.98 -16.26 -26.67
N GLU A 226 -10.90 -15.89 -25.41
CA GLU A 226 -11.75 -14.85 -24.81
C GLU A 226 -10.98 -13.56 -24.53
N LEU A 227 -11.67 -12.45 -24.77
CA LEU A 227 -11.20 -11.11 -24.46
C LEU A 227 -12.07 -10.52 -23.35
N LEU A 228 -11.45 -10.12 -22.26
CA LEU A 228 -12.08 -9.52 -21.09
C LEU A 228 -11.65 -8.05 -21.03
N VAL A 229 -12.58 -7.12 -20.84
CA VAL A 229 -12.26 -5.69 -20.88
C VAL A 229 -12.88 -4.98 -19.69
N LYS A 230 -12.08 -4.35 -18.84
CA LYS A 230 -12.54 -3.40 -17.83
C LYS A 230 -12.49 -1.99 -18.41
N VAL A 231 -13.56 -1.22 -18.22
CA VAL A 231 -13.72 0.16 -18.69
C VAL A 231 -14.13 1.09 -17.55
N TYR A 232 -13.97 2.39 -17.76
CA TYR A 232 -14.28 3.42 -16.75
C TYR A 232 -15.41 4.37 -17.18
N SER A 233 -16.06 4.11 -18.33
CA SER A 233 -17.25 4.82 -18.75
C SER A 233 -18.20 3.93 -19.55
N VAL A 234 -19.50 4.25 -19.51
CA VAL A 234 -20.51 3.57 -20.33
C VAL A 234 -20.26 3.76 -21.83
N LYS A 235 -19.66 4.90 -22.23
CA LYS A 235 -19.29 5.14 -23.63
C LYS A 235 -18.25 4.13 -24.08
N ASP A 236 -17.16 4.00 -23.34
CA ASP A 236 -16.10 3.04 -23.63
C ASP A 236 -16.60 1.60 -23.55
N GLY A 237 -17.54 1.33 -22.63
CA GLY A 237 -18.21 0.05 -22.56
C GLY A 237 -18.97 -0.32 -23.83
N LYS A 238 -19.68 0.62 -24.45
CA LYS A 238 -20.36 0.41 -25.75
C LYS A 238 -19.37 0.14 -26.88
N ASP A 239 -18.21 0.79 -26.85
CA ASP A 239 -17.17 0.59 -27.85
C ASP A 239 -16.53 -0.80 -27.71
N ALA A 240 -16.21 -1.23 -26.49
CA ALA A 240 -15.69 -2.58 -26.23
C ALA A 240 -16.72 -3.69 -26.56
N LEU A 241 -18.01 -3.44 -26.33
CA LEU A 241 -19.10 -4.40 -26.59
C LEU A 241 -19.21 -4.81 -28.07
N ARG A 242 -18.62 -4.04 -29.00
CA ARG A 242 -18.55 -4.39 -30.43
C ARG A 242 -17.67 -5.61 -30.71
N TYR A 243 -16.78 -5.95 -29.78
CA TYR A 243 -15.71 -6.95 -29.97
C TYR A 243 -15.72 -8.06 -28.91
N THR A 244 -16.29 -7.83 -27.73
CA THR A 244 -16.46 -8.84 -26.68
C THR A 244 -17.73 -8.61 -25.87
N ASN A 245 -18.28 -9.67 -25.26
CA ASN A 245 -19.43 -9.59 -24.35
C ASN A 245 -19.04 -9.53 -22.86
N LYS A 246 -17.74 -9.61 -22.53
CA LYS A 246 -17.21 -9.52 -21.15
C LYS A 246 -16.58 -8.15 -20.91
N VAL A 247 -17.45 -7.15 -20.83
CA VAL A 247 -17.06 -5.76 -20.59
C VAL A 247 -17.48 -5.36 -19.18
N PHE A 248 -16.51 -5.19 -18.28
CA PHE A 248 -16.71 -4.93 -16.86
C PHE A 248 -16.72 -3.43 -16.59
N TYR A 249 -17.74 -2.96 -15.88
CA TYR A 249 -17.88 -1.58 -15.45
C TYR A 249 -18.29 -1.52 -13.98
N ASP A 250 -17.83 -0.49 -13.26
CA ASP A 250 -18.04 -0.34 -11.82
C ASP A 250 -19.53 -0.43 -11.46
N ILE A 251 -19.86 -1.43 -10.63
CA ILE A 251 -21.23 -1.70 -10.16
C ILE A 251 -21.79 -0.54 -9.33
N PHE A 252 -20.92 0.27 -8.71
CA PHE A 252 -21.32 1.42 -7.91
C PHE A 252 -21.52 2.69 -8.73
N ALA A 253 -21.19 2.69 -10.03
CA ALA A 253 -21.42 3.84 -10.90
C ALA A 253 -22.93 4.14 -11.02
N GLU A 254 -23.31 5.41 -10.88
CA GLU A 254 -24.73 5.84 -10.94
C GLU A 254 -25.42 5.47 -12.25
N ASN A 255 -24.65 5.40 -13.35
CA ASN A 255 -25.09 5.05 -14.69
C ASN A 255 -24.84 3.58 -15.06
N PHE A 256 -24.52 2.71 -14.08
CA PHE A 256 -24.37 1.28 -14.31
C PHE A 256 -25.67 0.67 -14.87
N ASN A 257 -25.53 -0.24 -15.83
CA ASN A 257 -26.65 -1.00 -16.37
C ASN A 257 -26.20 -2.40 -16.79
N ASN A 258 -27.14 -3.34 -16.81
CA ASN A 258 -26.88 -4.76 -17.02
C ASN A 258 -26.55 -5.18 -18.47
N LYS A 259 -26.41 -4.22 -19.41
CA LYS A 259 -25.78 -4.52 -20.71
C LYS A 259 -24.27 -4.73 -20.56
N LEU A 260 -23.69 -4.22 -19.47
CA LEU A 260 -22.31 -4.44 -19.09
C LEU A 260 -22.23 -5.49 -17.98
N SER A 261 -21.09 -6.15 -17.90
CA SER A 261 -20.71 -7.00 -16.77
C SER A 261 -20.30 -6.12 -15.58
N ALA A 262 -20.41 -6.63 -14.36
CA ALA A 262 -20.11 -5.86 -13.16
C ALA A 262 -18.64 -5.97 -12.78
N TYR A 263 -18.00 -4.84 -12.50
CA TYR A 263 -16.76 -4.79 -11.74
C TYR A 263 -17.08 -4.37 -10.30
N VAL A 264 -16.52 -5.10 -9.34
CA VAL A 264 -16.58 -4.79 -7.91
C VAL A 264 -15.20 -4.28 -7.49
N PRO A 265 -15.08 -3.04 -6.98
CA PRO A 265 -13.82 -2.46 -6.50
C PRO A 265 -13.10 -3.29 -5.44
N ARG A 266 -11.81 -3.01 -5.24
CA ARG A 266 -10.88 -3.83 -4.44
C ARG A 266 -10.93 -3.58 -2.93
N MET A 267 -11.35 -2.39 -2.53
CA MET A 267 -11.34 -1.96 -1.14
C MET A 267 -12.74 -1.53 -0.73
N LEU A 268 -13.46 -2.44 -0.09
CA LEU A 268 -14.82 -2.21 0.41
C LEU A 268 -14.86 -2.37 1.93
N ASN A 269 -15.75 -1.64 2.59
CA ASN A 269 -16.16 -1.93 3.97
C ASN A 269 -17.34 -2.91 3.98
N ASP A 270 -17.77 -3.36 5.16
CA ASP A 270 -18.87 -4.33 5.29
C ASP A 270 -20.18 -3.83 4.64
N GLU A 271 -20.51 -2.54 4.79
CA GLU A 271 -21.71 -1.94 4.19
C GLU A 271 -21.64 -1.95 2.65
N ASP A 272 -20.47 -1.64 2.10
CA ASP A 272 -20.22 -1.65 0.66
C ASP A 272 -20.24 -3.09 0.11
N VAL A 273 -19.73 -4.07 0.84
CA VAL A 273 -19.83 -5.50 0.48
C VAL A 273 -21.29 -5.90 0.35
N GLU A 274 -22.12 -5.62 1.35
CA GLU A 274 -23.56 -5.91 1.29
C GLU A 274 -24.25 -5.20 0.12
N LYS A 275 -23.89 -3.95 -0.11
CA LYS A 275 -24.44 -3.14 -1.21
C LYS A 275 -24.06 -3.73 -2.57
N ALA A 276 -22.82 -4.20 -2.75
CA ALA A 276 -22.37 -4.85 -3.97
C ALA A 276 -23.22 -6.09 -4.28
N ILE A 277 -23.48 -6.96 -3.29
CA ILE A 277 -24.33 -8.15 -3.45
C ILE A 277 -25.74 -7.77 -3.89
N LYS A 278 -26.37 -6.80 -3.20
CA LYS A 278 -27.71 -6.30 -3.54
C LYS A 278 -27.77 -5.73 -4.95
N LEU A 279 -26.73 -5.02 -5.40
CA LEU A 279 -26.67 -4.46 -6.75
C LEU A 279 -26.51 -5.55 -7.82
N ILE A 280 -25.67 -6.56 -7.59
CA ILE A 280 -25.48 -7.69 -8.51
C ILE A 280 -26.81 -8.43 -8.74
N GLU A 281 -27.55 -8.71 -7.67
CA GLU A 281 -28.86 -9.34 -7.71
C GLU A 281 -29.90 -8.46 -8.42
N LYS A 282 -30.00 -7.19 -8.01
CA LYS A 282 -30.93 -6.20 -8.58
C LYS A 282 -30.77 -6.06 -10.09
N HIS A 283 -29.52 -5.96 -10.56
CA HIS A 283 -29.22 -5.80 -11.98
C HIS A 283 -29.21 -7.12 -12.76
N LYS A 284 -29.34 -8.27 -12.08
CA LYS A 284 -29.30 -9.62 -12.67
C LYS A 284 -28.05 -9.83 -13.52
N VAL A 285 -26.90 -9.40 -12.99
CA VAL A 285 -25.62 -9.49 -13.69
C VAL A 285 -25.17 -10.95 -13.76
N LYS A 286 -24.67 -11.39 -14.93
CA LYS A 286 -24.16 -12.75 -15.11
C LYS A 286 -22.65 -12.86 -14.89
N ASN A 287 -21.86 -11.90 -15.37
CA ASN A 287 -20.41 -11.90 -15.21
C ASN A 287 -19.98 -10.83 -14.22
N VAL A 288 -19.17 -11.20 -13.24
CA VAL A 288 -18.71 -10.29 -12.18
C VAL A 288 -17.20 -10.40 -12.06
N LEU A 289 -16.49 -9.30 -12.28
CA LEU A 289 -15.09 -9.14 -11.95
C LEU A 289 -14.98 -8.62 -10.52
N VAL A 290 -14.39 -9.43 -9.64
CA VAL A 290 -14.39 -9.20 -8.19
C VAL A 290 -13.00 -8.77 -7.74
N GLY A 291 -12.89 -7.54 -7.26
CA GLY A 291 -11.69 -7.01 -6.62
C GLY A 291 -11.59 -7.30 -5.13
N ASP A 292 -12.71 -7.55 -4.46
CA ASP A 292 -12.80 -7.70 -3.00
C ASP A 292 -13.02 -9.16 -2.56
N LEU A 293 -12.19 -9.65 -1.65
CA LEU A 293 -12.21 -11.04 -1.19
C LEU A 293 -13.51 -11.40 -0.41
N GLY A 294 -14.10 -10.42 0.29
CA GLY A 294 -15.35 -10.59 1.02
C GLY A 294 -16.52 -10.82 0.06
N VAL A 295 -16.63 -10.00 -0.97
CA VAL A 295 -17.62 -10.20 -2.05
C VAL A 295 -17.40 -11.53 -2.76
N TYR A 296 -16.15 -11.90 -3.08
CA TYR A 296 -15.86 -13.21 -3.68
C TYR A 296 -16.33 -14.36 -2.78
N THR A 297 -16.06 -14.29 -1.48
CA THR A 297 -16.43 -15.33 -0.51
C THR A 297 -17.95 -15.55 -0.47
N LEU A 298 -18.74 -14.49 -0.57
CA LEU A 298 -20.20 -14.58 -0.61
C LEU A 298 -20.73 -15.12 -1.94
N LEU A 299 -20.09 -14.77 -3.06
CA LEU A 299 -20.54 -15.15 -4.40
C LEU A 299 -20.04 -16.53 -4.88
N ARG A 300 -18.91 -17.05 -4.38
CA ARG A 300 -18.24 -18.26 -4.92
C ARG A 300 -19.12 -19.52 -4.94
N LYS A 301 -20.15 -19.58 -4.09
CA LYS A 301 -21.11 -20.69 -4.04
C LYS A 301 -22.21 -20.58 -5.11
N ASN A 302 -22.44 -19.40 -5.66
CA ASN A 302 -23.46 -19.18 -6.68
C ASN A 302 -22.95 -19.62 -8.06
N LYS A 303 -23.37 -20.81 -8.50
CA LYS A 303 -23.00 -21.40 -9.79
C LYS A 303 -23.67 -20.73 -11.00
N SER A 304 -24.65 -19.84 -10.80
CA SER A 304 -25.27 -19.10 -11.92
C SER A 304 -24.44 -17.89 -12.37
N LEU A 305 -23.44 -17.49 -11.57
CA LEU A 305 -22.55 -16.37 -11.86
C LEU A 305 -21.25 -16.86 -12.47
N ASN A 306 -20.75 -16.13 -13.46
CA ASN A 306 -19.40 -16.26 -13.98
C ASN A 306 -18.51 -15.28 -13.22
N LEU A 307 -17.71 -15.78 -12.29
CA LEU A 307 -16.83 -14.94 -11.47
C LEU A 307 -15.45 -14.84 -12.09
N TYR A 308 -14.91 -13.64 -12.07
CA TYR A 308 -13.54 -13.34 -12.44
C TYR A 308 -12.87 -12.68 -11.23
N LEU A 309 -11.66 -13.12 -10.87
CA LEU A 309 -10.89 -12.46 -9.81
C LEU A 309 -9.97 -11.41 -10.43
N ASP A 310 -10.02 -10.20 -9.91
CA ASP A 310 -9.12 -9.12 -10.34
C ASP A 310 -7.67 -9.44 -9.96
N TYR A 311 -6.72 -8.99 -10.79
CA TYR A 311 -5.29 -9.28 -10.62
C TYR A 311 -4.68 -8.81 -9.28
N SER A 312 -5.36 -7.90 -8.57
CA SER A 312 -4.98 -7.51 -7.21
C SER A 312 -5.05 -8.61 -6.16
N ASN A 313 -5.66 -9.74 -6.47
CA ASN A 313 -5.73 -10.90 -5.58
C ASN A 313 -4.47 -11.77 -5.64
N ASN A 314 -3.45 -11.38 -6.42
CA ASN A 314 -2.09 -11.91 -6.36
C ASN A 314 -2.04 -13.44 -6.48
N VAL A 315 -2.61 -13.98 -7.56
CA VAL A 315 -2.45 -15.39 -7.91
C VAL A 315 -1.11 -15.56 -8.62
N PHE A 316 -0.17 -16.29 -8.01
CA PHE A 316 1.21 -16.48 -8.46
C PHE A 316 1.56 -17.95 -8.79
N ASN A 317 0.77 -18.93 -8.33
CA ASN A 317 1.09 -20.34 -8.54
C ASN A 317 -0.18 -21.23 -8.59
N ASP A 318 -0.01 -22.53 -8.89
CA ASP A 318 -1.13 -23.48 -8.95
C ASP A 318 -1.87 -23.67 -7.60
N LEU A 319 -1.20 -23.51 -6.45
CA LEU A 319 -1.88 -23.61 -5.14
C LEU A 319 -2.87 -22.45 -4.95
N ASP A 320 -2.52 -21.25 -5.42
CA ASP A 320 -3.45 -20.12 -5.43
C ASP A 320 -4.66 -20.43 -6.31
N LEU A 321 -4.45 -21.02 -7.50
CA LEU A 321 -5.54 -21.44 -8.38
C LEU A 321 -6.47 -22.47 -7.72
N GLU A 322 -5.91 -23.42 -6.97
CA GLU A 322 -6.68 -24.43 -6.25
C GLU A 322 -7.47 -23.83 -5.06
N PHE A 323 -6.96 -22.78 -4.42
CA PHE A 323 -7.66 -22.09 -3.34
C PHE A 323 -8.95 -21.40 -3.81
N PHE A 324 -8.92 -20.86 -5.04
CA PHE A 324 -10.02 -20.11 -5.64
C PHE A 324 -10.95 -20.99 -6.47
N ASP A 325 -12.02 -21.48 -5.86
CA ASP A 325 -13.06 -22.22 -6.57
C ASP A 325 -14.03 -21.33 -7.35
N ASN A 326 -14.58 -21.87 -8.44
CA ASN A 326 -15.72 -21.30 -9.18
C ASN A 326 -15.48 -19.90 -9.78
N CYS A 327 -14.25 -19.64 -10.20
CA CYS A 327 -13.88 -18.38 -10.82
C CYS A 327 -12.72 -18.56 -11.80
N THR A 328 -12.56 -17.58 -12.68
CA THR A 328 -11.35 -17.41 -13.48
C THR A 328 -10.53 -16.25 -12.91
N PRO A 329 -9.39 -16.50 -12.27
CA PRO A 329 -8.53 -15.41 -11.84
C PRO A 329 -7.85 -14.74 -13.04
N ILE A 330 -7.67 -13.43 -12.94
CA ILE A 330 -6.67 -12.71 -13.72
C ILE A 330 -5.38 -12.83 -12.92
N ILE A 331 -4.36 -13.45 -13.52
CA ILE A 331 -3.12 -13.77 -12.84
C ILE A 331 -2.29 -12.51 -12.56
N SER A 332 -1.38 -12.59 -11.60
CA SER A 332 -0.52 -11.47 -11.23
C SER A 332 0.29 -10.96 -12.44
N PRO A 333 0.32 -9.64 -12.70
CA PRO A 333 1.15 -9.06 -13.77
C PRO A 333 2.65 -9.00 -13.42
N GLU A 334 3.01 -9.46 -12.21
CA GLU A 334 4.38 -9.50 -11.71
C GLU A 334 5.09 -10.82 -12.10
N LEU A 335 4.37 -11.83 -12.60
CA LEU A 335 4.98 -13.08 -13.06
C LEU A 335 5.81 -12.89 -14.32
N SER A 336 6.94 -13.59 -14.38
CA SER A 336 7.73 -13.78 -15.60
C SER A 336 7.05 -14.74 -16.57
N PHE A 337 7.57 -14.79 -17.80
CA PHE A 337 7.11 -15.81 -18.75
C PHE A 337 7.44 -17.23 -18.30
N GLU A 338 8.63 -17.43 -17.73
CA GLU A 338 9.10 -18.74 -17.27
C GLU A 338 8.18 -19.26 -16.17
N GLU A 339 7.82 -18.41 -15.21
CA GLU A 339 6.87 -18.76 -14.15
C GLU A 339 5.48 -19.08 -14.71
N LEU A 340 5.01 -18.34 -15.72
CA LEU A 340 3.75 -18.66 -16.42
C LEU A 340 3.79 -20.01 -17.14
N GLU A 341 4.94 -20.39 -17.70
CA GLU A 341 5.15 -21.68 -18.36
C GLU A 341 5.11 -22.87 -17.38
N GLU A 342 5.34 -22.65 -16.10
CA GLU A 342 5.34 -23.69 -15.07
C GLU A 342 3.95 -24.10 -14.61
N PHE A 343 2.92 -23.26 -14.81
CA PHE A 343 1.55 -23.53 -14.36
C PHE A 343 0.94 -24.81 -14.93
N SER A 344 0.51 -25.71 -14.08
CA SER A 344 -0.20 -26.91 -14.51
C SER A 344 -1.58 -26.65 -15.10
N ASN A 345 -2.24 -25.61 -14.59
CA ASN A 345 -3.57 -25.22 -14.96
C ASN A 345 -3.57 -23.81 -15.58
N ASN A 346 -3.85 -23.72 -16.87
CA ASN A 346 -3.95 -22.45 -17.59
C ASN A 346 -5.37 -21.85 -17.62
N ASN A 347 -6.25 -22.24 -16.69
CA ASN A 347 -7.58 -21.67 -16.55
C ASN A 347 -7.57 -20.33 -15.80
N PHE A 348 -6.82 -19.38 -16.35
CA PHE A 348 -6.73 -18.02 -15.87
C PHE A 348 -6.67 -17.05 -17.05
N ALA A 349 -6.85 -15.76 -16.76
CA ALA A 349 -6.65 -14.68 -17.71
C ALA A 349 -5.34 -13.95 -17.43
N VAL A 350 -4.70 -13.40 -18.47
CA VAL A 350 -3.47 -12.61 -18.33
C VAL A 350 -3.78 -11.13 -18.57
N LEU A 351 -3.35 -10.24 -17.66
CA LEU A 351 -3.39 -8.79 -17.91
C LEU A 351 -2.51 -8.48 -19.11
N SER A 352 -3.14 -8.20 -20.25
CA SER A 352 -2.48 -8.08 -21.55
C SER A 352 -2.28 -6.64 -21.98
N HIS A 353 -3.11 -5.73 -21.47
CA HIS A 353 -3.01 -4.30 -21.73
C HIS A 353 -3.61 -3.48 -20.59
N GLY A 354 -2.98 -2.37 -20.23
CA GLY A 354 -3.53 -1.40 -19.29
C GLY A 354 -2.48 -0.84 -18.34
N LYS A 355 -2.90 0.05 -17.45
CA LYS A 355 -2.01 0.61 -16.43
C LYS A 355 -2.04 -0.23 -15.16
N ILE A 356 -0.88 -0.75 -14.77
CA ILE A 356 -0.71 -1.44 -13.49
C ILE A 356 -0.96 -0.44 -12.36
N VAL A 357 -1.79 -0.82 -11.39
CA VAL A 357 -2.02 -0.04 -10.17
C VAL A 357 -0.83 -0.22 -9.23
N MET A 358 -0.10 0.87 -8.96
CA MET A 358 1.08 0.86 -8.08
C MET A 358 0.73 1.06 -6.61
N MET A 359 -0.33 1.84 -6.33
CA MET A 359 -0.73 2.16 -4.95
C MET A 359 -2.21 2.52 -4.88
N ASN A 360 -2.89 2.03 -3.85
CA ASN A 360 -4.22 2.49 -3.45
C ASN A 360 -4.10 3.38 -2.20
N THR A 361 -4.88 4.45 -2.12
CA THR A 361 -4.90 5.33 -0.94
C THR A 361 -6.23 6.06 -0.78
N LYS A 362 -6.65 6.29 0.47
CA LYS A 362 -7.80 7.17 0.79
C LYS A 362 -7.40 8.66 0.89
N TYR A 363 -6.15 9.01 0.59
CA TYR A 363 -5.69 10.39 0.62
C TYR A 363 -6.26 11.18 -0.56
N SER A 364 -7.18 12.10 -0.27
CA SER A 364 -7.99 12.78 -1.29
C SER A 364 -7.36 14.02 -1.93
N LEU A 365 -6.20 14.47 -1.45
CA LEU A 365 -5.52 15.68 -1.96
C LEU A 365 -4.51 15.37 -3.06
N LEU A 366 -4.69 14.25 -3.77
CA LEU A 366 -3.86 13.90 -4.91
C LEU A 366 -4.29 14.65 -6.18
N PRO A 367 -3.36 15.24 -6.94
CA PRO A 367 -3.64 15.76 -8.28
C PRO A 367 -3.91 14.62 -9.26
N LYS A 368 -4.45 14.94 -10.46
CA LYS A 368 -4.68 13.96 -11.54
C LYS A 368 -3.42 13.21 -11.99
N LYS A 369 -2.23 13.77 -11.74
CA LYS A 369 -0.93 13.15 -12.03
C LYS A 369 0.08 13.58 -10.97
N ILE A 370 0.90 12.65 -10.49
CA ILE A 370 2.08 12.95 -9.67
C ILE A 370 3.36 12.73 -10.48
N LYS A 371 4.47 13.31 -10.02
CA LYS A 371 5.79 13.12 -10.64
C LYS A 371 6.81 12.70 -9.59
N ASP A 372 7.71 11.81 -9.97
CA ASP A 372 8.87 11.44 -9.15
C ASP A 372 10.06 12.38 -9.42
N GLU A 373 11.18 12.12 -8.72
CA GLU A 373 12.42 12.88 -8.86
C GLU A 373 13.10 12.68 -10.24
N LYS A 374 12.82 11.53 -10.89
CA LYS A 374 13.25 11.23 -12.26
C LYS A 374 12.32 11.83 -13.33
N LYS A 375 11.30 12.59 -12.93
CA LYS A 375 10.31 13.27 -13.78
C LYS A 375 9.34 12.33 -14.51
N TYR A 376 9.26 11.05 -14.16
CA TYR A 376 8.19 10.17 -14.64
C TYR A 376 6.85 10.67 -14.11
N SER A 377 5.80 10.54 -14.92
CA SER A 377 4.46 11.01 -14.57
C SER A 377 3.54 9.82 -14.32
N PHE A 378 2.99 9.75 -13.12
CA PHE A 378 2.11 8.68 -12.67
C PHE A 378 0.67 9.21 -12.63
N PRO A 379 -0.24 8.68 -13.45
CA PRO A 379 -1.65 9.08 -13.41
C PRO A 379 -2.31 8.71 -12.09
N VAL A 380 -3.27 9.51 -11.66
CA VAL A 380 -4.11 9.24 -10.50
C VAL A 380 -5.56 9.17 -10.95
N ARG A 381 -6.23 8.09 -10.56
CA ARG A 381 -7.65 7.85 -10.84
C ARG A 381 -8.39 7.62 -9.53
N LYS A 382 -9.64 8.09 -9.46
CA LYS A 382 -10.54 7.75 -8.36
C LYS A 382 -11.26 6.44 -8.69
N GLU A 383 -11.34 5.52 -7.73
CA GLU A 383 -12.10 4.27 -7.80
C GLU A 383 -12.88 4.13 -6.50
N HIS A 384 -14.21 4.04 -6.57
CA HIS A 384 -15.10 4.08 -5.40
C HIS A 384 -14.80 5.26 -4.45
N ASP A 385 -14.39 5.00 -3.21
CA ASP A 385 -14.07 5.99 -2.17
C ASP A 385 -12.54 6.22 -1.99
N TYR A 386 -11.71 5.67 -2.87
CA TYR A 386 -10.25 5.75 -2.81
C TYR A 386 -9.62 6.17 -4.15
N TYR A 387 -8.30 6.35 -4.13
CA TYR A 387 -7.50 6.79 -5.26
C TYR A 387 -6.44 5.74 -5.60
N GLN A 388 -6.25 5.54 -6.89
CA GLN A 388 -5.24 4.67 -7.48
C GLN A 388 -4.15 5.52 -8.10
N ILE A 389 -2.90 5.25 -7.74
CA ILE A 389 -1.73 5.74 -8.45
C ILE A 389 -1.32 4.66 -9.44
N LEU A 390 -1.31 5.02 -10.71
CA LEU A 390 -1.07 4.12 -11.82
C LEU A 390 0.38 4.22 -12.30
N ASN A 391 0.89 3.14 -12.88
CA ASN A 391 2.22 3.14 -13.47
C ASN A 391 2.36 4.22 -14.55
N SER A 392 3.57 4.74 -14.71
CA SER A 392 3.87 5.83 -15.65
C SER A 392 3.76 5.41 -17.11
N LYS A 393 3.88 4.11 -17.39
CA LYS A 393 3.73 3.48 -18.70
C LYS A 393 2.64 2.42 -18.66
N ASP A 394 2.00 2.20 -19.81
CA ASP A 394 0.99 1.16 -19.99
C ASP A 394 1.70 -0.17 -20.22
N LEU A 395 1.25 -1.22 -19.55
CA LEU A 395 1.57 -2.58 -19.92
C LEU A 395 0.93 -2.87 -21.27
N ALA A 396 1.68 -3.48 -22.19
CA ALA A 396 1.09 -4.06 -23.37
C ALA A 396 1.90 -5.25 -23.89
N LEU A 397 1.22 -6.40 -23.98
CA LEU A 397 1.82 -7.69 -24.33
C LEU A 397 1.56 -8.10 -25.79
N PHE A 398 1.25 -7.17 -26.70
CA PHE A 398 0.83 -7.52 -28.07
C PHE A 398 1.84 -8.36 -28.86
N GLU A 399 3.15 -8.19 -28.62
CA GLU A 399 4.19 -9.03 -29.24
C GLU A 399 4.26 -10.44 -28.64
N LEU A 400 3.75 -10.61 -27.43
CA LEU A 400 3.86 -11.82 -26.62
C LEU A 400 2.57 -12.64 -26.62
N VAL A 401 1.49 -12.13 -27.22
CA VAL A 401 0.21 -12.85 -27.29
C VAL A 401 0.35 -14.19 -28.02
N ASP A 402 1.22 -14.30 -29.02
CA ASP A 402 1.44 -15.58 -29.69
C ASP A 402 2.24 -16.57 -28.84
N ASP A 403 3.18 -16.10 -28.02
CA ASP A 403 3.89 -16.95 -27.06
C ASP A 403 2.98 -17.38 -25.92
N LEU A 404 2.16 -16.48 -25.38
CA LEU A 404 1.10 -16.78 -24.43
C LEU A 404 0.14 -17.86 -24.97
N LYS A 405 -0.22 -17.80 -26.26
CA LYS A 405 -1.04 -18.85 -26.89
C LYS A 405 -0.33 -20.19 -26.95
N LYS A 406 0.98 -20.22 -27.25
CA LYS A 406 1.77 -21.47 -27.34
C LYS A 406 1.79 -22.22 -26.01
N ILE A 407 1.85 -21.49 -24.90
CA ILE A 407 1.83 -22.07 -23.54
C ILE A 407 0.39 -22.36 -23.05
N GLY A 408 -0.61 -22.16 -23.91
CA GLY A 408 -1.99 -22.55 -23.70
C GLY A 408 -2.90 -21.48 -23.07
N ILE A 409 -2.45 -20.23 -22.95
CA ILE A 409 -3.30 -19.13 -22.47
C ILE A 409 -4.42 -18.84 -23.48
N LYS A 410 -5.65 -18.77 -22.96
CA LYS A 410 -6.87 -18.60 -23.75
C LYS A 410 -7.62 -17.30 -23.45
N GLN A 411 -7.34 -16.66 -22.32
CA GLN A 411 -8.10 -15.53 -21.81
C GLN A 411 -7.17 -14.32 -21.63
N PHE A 412 -7.54 -13.21 -22.25
CA PHE A 412 -6.72 -11.99 -22.28
C PHE A 412 -7.54 -10.85 -21.66
N PHE A 413 -7.00 -10.22 -20.61
CA PHE A 413 -7.67 -9.15 -19.89
C PHE A 413 -7.06 -7.78 -20.25
N LEU A 414 -7.93 -6.81 -20.56
CA LEU A 414 -7.56 -5.43 -20.86
C LEU A 414 -8.18 -4.51 -19.80
N ASP A 415 -7.38 -3.67 -19.17
CA ASP A 415 -7.82 -2.66 -18.19
C ASP A 415 -7.64 -1.25 -18.80
N LEU A 416 -8.70 -0.70 -19.41
CA LEU A 416 -8.60 0.41 -20.34
C LEU A 416 -9.32 1.68 -19.84
N ASP A 417 -8.57 2.76 -19.68
CA ASP A 417 -9.07 4.11 -19.36
C ASP A 417 -8.90 5.12 -20.52
N GLY A 418 -8.58 4.62 -21.71
CA GLY A 418 -8.44 5.37 -22.96
C GLY A 418 -8.34 4.43 -24.17
N ASP A 419 -8.56 4.96 -25.38
CA ASP A 419 -8.42 4.26 -26.66
C ASP A 419 -9.15 2.90 -26.76
N VAL A 420 -10.28 2.76 -26.06
CA VAL A 420 -10.97 1.47 -25.85
C VAL A 420 -11.41 0.80 -27.16
N ASP A 421 -12.02 1.53 -28.09
CA ASP A 421 -12.44 0.98 -29.39
C ASP A 421 -11.23 0.43 -30.17
N TYR A 422 -10.15 1.23 -30.27
CA TYR A 422 -8.94 0.86 -31.00
C TYR A 422 -8.26 -0.36 -30.39
N THR A 423 -7.96 -0.30 -29.08
CA THR A 423 -7.22 -1.35 -28.39
C THR A 423 -8.02 -2.66 -28.35
N THR A 424 -9.31 -2.59 -28.05
CA THR A 424 -10.17 -3.79 -28.05
C THR A 424 -10.28 -4.39 -29.45
N LYS A 425 -10.46 -3.57 -30.49
CA LYS A 425 -10.48 -4.01 -31.89
C LYS A 425 -9.16 -4.66 -32.30
N PHE A 426 -8.03 -4.09 -31.87
CA PHE A 426 -6.70 -4.61 -32.14
C PHE A 426 -6.55 -6.03 -31.58
N TYR A 427 -6.74 -6.22 -30.27
CA TYR A 427 -6.63 -7.53 -29.64
C TYR A 427 -7.66 -8.53 -30.19
N HIS A 428 -8.89 -8.10 -30.45
CA HIS A 428 -9.91 -8.96 -31.06
C HIS A 428 -9.50 -9.51 -32.43
N ASN A 429 -8.95 -8.64 -33.29
CA ASN A 429 -8.46 -9.04 -34.61
C ASN A 429 -7.19 -9.90 -34.52
N PHE A 430 -6.27 -9.54 -33.64
CA PHE A 430 -5.01 -10.28 -33.42
C PHE A 430 -5.26 -11.68 -32.88
N LEU A 431 -6.19 -11.85 -31.93
CA LEU A 431 -6.60 -13.15 -31.40
C LEU A 431 -7.26 -14.05 -32.47
N LYS A 432 -7.86 -13.44 -33.51
CA LYS A 432 -8.39 -14.12 -34.71
C LYS A 432 -7.33 -14.40 -35.78
N GLY A 433 -6.05 -14.11 -35.52
CA GLY A 433 -4.94 -14.40 -36.43
C GLY A 433 -4.72 -13.35 -37.53
N LYS A 434 -5.28 -12.15 -37.41
CA LYS A 434 -4.98 -11.05 -38.34
C LYS A 434 -3.65 -10.40 -37.97
N VAL A 435 -2.74 -10.29 -38.94
CA VAL A 435 -1.49 -9.54 -38.79
C VAL A 435 -1.80 -8.05 -38.84
N LEU A 436 -1.39 -7.32 -37.81
CA LEU A 436 -1.58 -5.87 -37.69
C LEU A 436 -0.24 -5.22 -37.36
N PRO A 437 0.07 -4.03 -37.90
CA PRO A 437 1.28 -3.31 -37.52
C PRO A 437 1.21 -2.92 -36.04
N ILE A 438 2.27 -3.24 -35.30
CA ILE A 438 2.38 -3.00 -33.86
C ILE A 438 3.24 -1.76 -33.65
N ASN A 439 2.71 -0.74 -32.95
CA ASN A 439 3.53 0.37 -32.48
C ASN A 439 3.82 0.18 -30.99
N ILE A 440 5.09 -0.13 -30.69
CA ILE A 440 5.54 -0.52 -29.34
C ILE A 440 6.00 0.71 -28.53
N ARG A 441 6.08 1.89 -29.14
CA ARG A 441 6.61 3.08 -28.46
C ARG A 441 5.68 3.51 -27.31
N GLY A 442 6.25 3.60 -26.12
CA GLY A 442 5.56 4.14 -24.93
C GLY A 442 5.01 3.08 -23.97
N TYR A 443 5.07 1.80 -24.33
CA TYR A 443 4.59 0.70 -23.49
C TYR A 443 5.73 0.02 -22.71
N THR A 444 5.36 -0.76 -21.70
CA THR A 444 6.24 -1.70 -20.99
C THR A 444 5.73 -3.13 -21.17
N LYS A 445 6.65 -4.11 -21.10
CA LYS A 445 6.31 -5.54 -21.05
C LYS A 445 6.10 -6.05 -19.61
N GLY A 446 6.24 -5.18 -18.61
CA GLY A 446 6.14 -5.57 -17.20
C GLY A 446 7.34 -6.42 -16.77
N HIS A 447 7.10 -7.37 -15.87
CA HIS A 447 8.09 -8.30 -15.33
C HIS A 447 8.33 -9.53 -16.21
N TRP A 448 7.91 -9.49 -17.48
CA TRP A 448 7.96 -10.64 -18.37
C TRP A 448 9.34 -11.29 -18.53
N GLU A 449 10.41 -10.48 -18.61
CA GLU A 449 11.78 -10.96 -18.85
C GLU A 449 12.58 -11.22 -17.56
N GLU A 450 12.23 -10.58 -16.43
CA GLU A 450 13.04 -10.63 -15.19
C GLU A 450 12.27 -11.12 -13.95
N GLY A 451 10.94 -11.32 -14.02
CA GLY A 451 10.12 -11.79 -12.90
C GLY A 451 10.17 -10.92 -11.65
N VAL A 452 9.75 -11.51 -10.52
CA VAL A 452 10.05 -11.02 -9.17
C VAL A 452 11.11 -11.96 -8.57
N GLU A 453 12.37 -11.55 -8.58
CA GLU A 453 13.45 -12.26 -7.87
C GLU A 453 13.31 -12.18 -6.34
#